data_AF-A0A6M1YPC3-F1
#
_entry.id   AF-A0A6M1YPC3-F1
#
_cell.length_a   1.000
_cell.length_b   1.000
_cell.length_c   1.000
_cell.angle_alpha   90.00
_cell.angle_beta   90.00
_cell.angle_gamma   90.00
#
_symmetry.space_group_name_H-M   'P 1'
#
loop_
_entity.id
_entity.type
_entity.pdbx_description
1 polymer ?
#
loop_
_entity_poly.entity_id
_entity_poly.type
_entity_poly.pdbx_seq_one_letter_code
_entity_poly.pdbx_strand_id
1 'polypeptide(L)'
;MKINDKILNIPPYISTSWDNITSLFTQNDFLVVILKNGAKIEIPKIQPEMIEEIFKIHSKVLEGKSKPKTSISFGLPSILPSMPTAGLESFTSAMQHNPEQKDAPDIPSDIINKIANIAKLFAEEANMDIPKPVANCNCMHCQISKALQIGMGINPENLDAEVDEKDLKFRDWDIIEEGAHLYRVINPLDEKEHYSVFLKDPIGCTCGKKNCDHIKAVLNS
;
A
#
# COMPACT_ATOMS: atom_id res chain seq x y z
N MET A 1 32.94 18.51 -16.66
CA MET A 1 31.70 17.97 -16.05
C MET A 1 32.08 16.77 -15.20
N LYS A 2 31.46 16.56 -14.02
CA LYS A 2 31.70 15.40 -13.15
C LYS A 2 30.37 14.88 -12.63
N ILE A 3 30.02 13.65 -12.98
CA ILE A 3 28.78 13.00 -12.55
C ILE A 3 29.19 11.65 -11.94
N ASN A 4 28.79 11.40 -10.70
CA ASN A 4 29.03 10.13 -10.02
C ASN A 4 27.93 9.88 -8.99
N ASP A 5 27.96 8.75 -8.30
CA ASP A 5 26.93 8.34 -7.33
C ASP A 5 26.74 9.30 -6.13
N LYS A 6 27.57 10.34 -5.98
CA LYS A 6 27.50 11.32 -4.88
C LYS A 6 27.11 12.72 -5.33
N ILE A 7 27.59 13.15 -6.51
CA ILE A 7 27.45 14.53 -6.97
C ILE A 7 27.04 14.64 -8.44
N LEU A 8 26.23 15.65 -8.72
CA LEU A 8 25.92 16.16 -10.04
C LEU A 8 26.62 17.51 -10.23
N ASN A 9 27.67 17.54 -11.05
CA ASN A 9 28.44 18.75 -11.33
C ASN A 9 28.51 19.03 -12.84
N ILE A 10 27.72 20.00 -13.28
CA ILE A 10 27.62 20.52 -14.64
C ILE A 10 27.91 22.03 -14.62
N PRO A 11 29.19 22.45 -14.66
CA PRO A 11 29.54 23.86 -14.74
C PRO A 11 29.09 24.48 -16.08
N PRO A 12 28.73 25.78 -16.11
CA PRO A 12 28.61 26.71 -14.98
C PRO A 12 27.29 26.61 -14.20
N TYR A 13 26.40 25.67 -14.54
CA TYR A 13 25.01 25.69 -14.13
C TYR A 13 24.73 25.12 -12.74
N ILE A 14 25.37 24.01 -12.37
CA ILE A 14 25.08 23.33 -11.10
C ILE A 14 26.26 22.51 -10.58
N SER A 15 26.47 22.53 -9.26
CA SER A 15 27.35 21.60 -8.55
C SER A 15 26.70 21.26 -7.21
N THR A 16 26.03 20.11 -7.14
CA THR A 16 25.26 19.70 -5.95
C THR A 16 25.36 18.19 -5.70
N SER A 17 24.99 17.75 -4.50
CA SER A 17 24.77 16.33 -4.22
C SER A 17 23.40 15.89 -4.72
N TRP A 18 23.26 14.61 -5.07
CA TRP A 18 21.96 14.04 -5.46
C TRP A 18 20.89 14.19 -4.38
N ASP A 19 21.31 14.18 -3.11
CA ASP A 19 20.46 14.39 -1.93
C ASP A 19 19.72 15.72 -1.92
N ASN A 20 20.23 16.72 -2.63
CA ASN A 20 19.64 18.06 -2.70
C ASN A 20 18.72 18.23 -3.92
N ILE A 21 18.63 17.23 -4.80
CA ILE A 21 17.77 17.24 -5.98
C ILE A 21 16.43 16.61 -5.62
N THR A 22 15.35 17.33 -5.89
CA THR A 22 13.97 16.89 -5.68
C THR A 22 13.44 16.18 -6.92
N SER A 23 13.67 16.77 -8.09
CA SER A 23 13.20 16.20 -9.36
C SER A 23 14.10 16.66 -10.51
N LEU A 24 14.17 15.81 -11.54
CA LEU A 24 14.97 16.04 -12.74
C LEU A 24 14.15 15.59 -13.94
N PHE A 25 13.96 16.48 -14.93
CA PHE A 25 13.18 16.21 -16.13
C PHE A 25 13.68 17.04 -17.32
N THR A 26 13.34 16.62 -18.53
CA THR A 26 13.65 17.36 -19.76
C THR A 26 12.43 18.15 -20.23
N GLN A 27 12.64 19.40 -20.63
CA GLN A 27 11.60 20.27 -21.17
C GLN A 27 12.20 21.15 -22.27
N ASN A 28 11.66 21.09 -23.50
CA ASN A 28 12.06 21.96 -24.62
C ASN A 28 13.59 22.05 -24.85
N ASP A 29 14.30 20.91 -24.88
CA ASP A 29 15.77 20.81 -25.00
C ASP A 29 16.60 21.34 -23.81
N PHE A 30 15.94 21.64 -22.68
CA PHE A 30 16.60 21.95 -21.42
C PHE A 30 16.50 20.77 -20.46
N LEU A 31 17.58 20.51 -19.74
CA LEU A 31 17.53 19.70 -18.53
C LEU A 31 17.11 20.61 -17.37
N VAL A 32 15.97 20.31 -16.77
CA VAL A 32 15.43 21.04 -15.61
C VAL A 32 15.73 20.27 -14.34
N VAL A 33 16.42 20.92 -13.41
CA VAL A 33 16.74 20.38 -12.08
C VAL A 33 16.03 21.23 -11.03
N ILE A 34 15.18 20.60 -10.22
CA ILE A 34 14.53 21.24 -9.07
C ILE A 34 15.23 20.78 -7.81
N LEU A 35 15.72 21.73 -7.01
CA LEU A 35 16.39 21.47 -5.74
C LEU A 35 15.42 21.50 -4.56
N LYS A 36 15.81 20.93 -3.43
CA LYS A 36 15.02 20.92 -2.19
C LYS A 36 14.69 22.31 -1.63
N ASN A 37 15.52 23.31 -1.94
CA ASN A 37 15.27 24.71 -1.59
C ASN A 37 14.29 25.41 -2.56
N GLY A 38 13.70 24.67 -3.51
CA GLY A 38 12.78 25.19 -4.52
C GLY A 38 13.45 25.86 -5.71
N ALA A 39 14.79 25.93 -5.77
CA ALA A 39 15.49 26.50 -6.90
C ALA A 39 15.32 25.62 -8.15
N LYS A 40 14.91 26.24 -9.26
CA LYS A 40 14.80 25.63 -10.59
C LYS A 40 16.03 26.04 -11.42
N ILE A 41 16.79 25.06 -11.91
CA ILE A 41 17.97 25.28 -12.75
C ILE A 41 17.68 24.67 -14.12
N GLU A 42 17.83 25.47 -15.17
CA GLU A 42 17.61 25.05 -16.56
C GLU A 42 18.97 25.01 -17.28
N ILE A 43 19.34 23.84 -17.78
CA ILE A 43 20.62 23.61 -18.42
C ILE A 43 20.38 23.37 -19.92
N PRO A 44 20.76 24.31 -20.80
CA PRO A 44 20.58 24.16 -22.24
C PRO A 44 21.60 23.21 -22.86
N LYS A 45 21.23 22.60 -24.00
CA LYS A 45 22.15 21.96 -24.96
C LYS A 45 23.03 20.86 -24.36
N ILE A 46 22.44 20.02 -23.51
CA ILE A 46 23.11 18.80 -23.05
C ILE A 46 23.02 17.74 -24.14
N GLN A 47 24.14 17.05 -24.43
CA GLN A 47 24.13 15.96 -25.39
C GLN A 47 23.23 14.81 -24.89
N PRO A 48 22.47 14.14 -25.79
CA PRO A 48 21.53 13.07 -25.41
C PRO A 48 22.19 11.95 -24.59
N GLU A 49 23.40 11.55 -24.97
CA GLU A 49 24.19 10.53 -24.28
C GLU A 49 24.47 10.91 -22.81
N MET A 50 24.69 12.19 -22.54
CA MET A 50 24.93 12.70 -21.19
C MET A 50 23.63 12.79 -20.38
N ILE A 51 22.50 13.07 -21.03
CA ILE A 51 21.19 13.05 -20.37
C ILE A 51 20.90 11.64 -19.87
N GLU A 52 21.12 10.63 -20.71
CA GLU A 52 20.98 9.22 -20.33
C GLU A 52 21.88 8.84 -19.15
N GLU A 53 23.14 9.29 -19.15
CA GLU A 53 24.07 9.04 -18.04
C GLU A 53 23.60 9.69 -16.73
N ILE A 54 23.10 10.93 -16.79
CA ILE A 54 22.53 11.64 -15.63
C ILE A 54 21.34 10.87 -15.06
N PHE A 55 20.39 10.46 -15.91
CA PHE A 55 19.23 9.69 -15.46
C PHE A 55 19.63 8.31 -14.92
N LYS A 56 20.57 7.62 -15.57
CA LYS A 56 21.07 6.31 -15.13
C LYS A 56 21.68 6.38 -13.73
N ILE A 57 22.51 7.39 -13.46
CA ILE A 57 23.13 7.58 -12.15
C ILE A 57 22.08 8.01 -11.11
N HIS A 58 21.15 8.89 -11.48
CA HIS A 58 20.05 9.29 -10.60
C HIS A 58 19.19 8.08 -10.18
N SER A 59 18.81 7.21 -11.12
CA SER A 59 18.08 5.97 -10.85
C SER A 59 18.87 5.04 -9.91
N LYS A 60 20.16 4.84 -10.17
CA LYS A 60 21.04 4.03 -9.32
C LYS A 60 21.16 4.58 -7.90
N VAL A 61 21.19 5.90 -7.73
CA VAL A 61 21.25 6.56 -6.41
C VAL A 61 19.92 6.43 -5.66
N LEU A 62 18.78 6.48 -6.37
CA LEU A 62 17.47 6.20 -5.80
C LEU A 62 17.35 4.74 -5.35
N GLU A 63 17.75 3.80 -6.22
CA GLU A 63 17.78 2.37 -5.95
C GLU A 63 18.68 2.02 -4.77
N GLY A 64 19.87 2.64 -4.67
CA GLY A 64 20.80 2.43 -3.57
C GLY A 64 20.33 2.98 -2.21
N LYS A 65 19.36 3.91 -2.20
CA LYS A 65 18.76 4.46 -0.97
C LYS A 65 17.46 3.77 -0.57
N SER A 66 16.82 3.06 -1.49
CA SER A 66 15.68 2.20 -1.20
C SER A 66 16.13 0.75 -0.98
N LYS A 67 15.91 0.17 0.21
CA LYS A 67 15.67 -1.29 0.26
C LYS A 67 14.61 -1.61 -0.82
N PRO A 68 14.77 -2.68 -1.62
CA PRO A 68 14.18 -2.77 -2.95
C PRO A 68 12.67 -2.68 -2.84
N LYS A 69 12.11 -1.55 -3.26
CA LYS A 69 10.69 -1.33 -3.46
C LYS A 69 10.47 -1.30 -4.96
N THR A 70 10.39 -2.48 -5.57
CA THR A 70 9.84 -2.60 -6.93
C THR A 70 8.34 -2.38 -6.84
N SER A 71 7.93 -1.12 -6.93
CA SER A 71 6.56 -0.76 -7.25
C SER A 71 6.32 -1.13 -8.72
N ILE A 72 5.72 -2.29 -8.96
CA ILE A 72 5.16 -2.61 -10.28
C ILE A 72 3.78 -1.96 -10.31
N SER A 73 3.71 -0.78 -10.92
CA SER A 73 2.45 -0.12 -11.21
C SER A 73 1.77 -0.85 -12.36
N PHE A 74 0.70 -1.58 -12.08
CA PHE A 74 -0.19 -2.14 -13.11
C PHE A 74 -1.15 -1.10 -13.70
N GLY A 75 -1.05 0.16 -13.28
CA GLY A 75 -1.48 1.32 -14.07
C GLY A 75 -0.26 1.93 -14.73
N LEU A 76 -0.14 1.86 -16.06
CA LEU A 76 0.90 2.56 -16.81
C LEU A 76 0.44 3.99 -17.12
N PRO A 77 0.99 5.03 -16.48
CA PRO A 77 1.18 6.30 -17.14
C PRO A 77 2.60 6.35 -17.72
N SER A 78 2.68 6.31 -19.05
CA SER A 78 3.60 7.10 -19.87
C SER A 78 5.11 6.96 -19.64
N ILE A 79 5.75 5.82 -19.96
CA ILE A 79 7.23 5.76 -20.13
C ILE A 79 7.70 4.88 -21.31
N LEU A 80 6.96 4.81 -22.41
CA LEU A 80 7.48 4.23 -23.66
C LEU A 80 7.21 5.17 -24.83
N PRO A 81 8.12 6.12 -25.13
CA PRO A 81 8.12 6.72 -26.45
C PRO A 81 8.68 5.68 -27.42
N SER A 82 7.93 5.38 -28.49
CA SER A 82 8.33 4.60 -29.69
C SER A 82 8.11 3.07 -29.74
N MET A 83 6.94 2.59 -29.29
CA MET A 83 6.33 1.38 -29.89
C MET A 83 5.03 1.78 -30.60
N PRO A 84 4.66 1.15 -31.73
CA PRO A 84 3.42 1.47 -32.43
C PRO A 84 2.24 1.22 -31.50
N THR A 85 1.59 2.31 -31.11
CA THR A 85 0.62 2.42 -30.01
C THR A 85 -0.70 1.68 -30.26
N ALA A 86 -0.96 1.23 -31.49
CA ALA A 86 -2.22 0.59 -31.87
C ALA A 86 -2.51 -0.73 -31.12
N GLY A 87 -1.48 -1.48 -30.69
CA GLY A 87 -1.66 -2.73 -29.95
C GLY A 87 -1.79 -2.55 -28.43
N LEU A 88 -1.06 -1.58 -27.87
CA LEU A 88 -1.01 -1.36 -26.43
C LEU A 88 -2.22 -0.54 -25.95
N GLU A 89 -2.66 0.46 -26.72
CA GLU A 89 -3.84 1.26 -26.39
C GLU A 89 -5.12 0.41 -26.39
N SER A 90 -5.22 -0.57 -27.29
CA SER A 90 -6.35 -1.51 -27.34
C SER A 90 -6.39 -2.43 -26.12
N PHE A 91 -5.22 -2.87 -25.63
CA PHE A 91 -5.09 -3.66 -24.41
C PHE A 91 -5.36 -2.83 -23.14
N THR A 92 -4.84 -1.61 -23.07
CA THR A 92 -5.10 -0.68 -21.95
C THR A 92 -6.57 -0.26 -21.90
N SER A 93 -7.20 0.00 -23.04
CA SER A 93 -8.63 0.33 -23.13
C SER A 93 -9.51 -0.86 -22.73
N ALA A 94 -9.12 -2.09 -23.11
CA ALA A 94 -9.81 -3.32 -22.68
C ALA A 94 -9.69 -3.59 -21.17
N MET A 95 -8.67 -3.02 -20.51
CA MET A 95 -8.49 -3.09 -19.06
C MET A 95 -9.01 -1.85 -18.32
N GLN A 96 -9.78 -0.97 -18.97
CA GLN A 96 -10.53 0.09 -18.31
C GLN A 96 -11.96 -0.35 -18.00
N HIS A 97 -12.53 0.17 -16.92
CA HIS A 97 -13.96 -0.01 -16.65
C HIS A 97 -14.79 0.53 -17.82
N ASN A 98 -15.57 -0.35 -18.45
CA ASN A 98 -16.53 0.03 -19.49
C ASN A 98 -17.98 -0.24 -19.01
N PRO A 99 -18.77 0.81 -18.73
CA PRO A 99 -20.17 0.67 -18.31
C PRO A 99 -21.06 -0.02 -19.34
N GLU A 100 -20.77 0.12 -20.64
CA GLU A 100 -21.55 -0.53 -21.72
C GLU A 100 -21.44 -2.06 -21.67
N GLN A 101 -20.41 -2.57 -20.99
CA GLN A 101 -20.16 -3.99 -20.79
C GLN A 101 -20.53 -4.46 -19.37
N LYS A 102 -21.38 -3.71 -18.65
CA LYS A 102 -21.74 -4.08 -17.26
C LYS A 102 -22.36 -5.47 -17.13
N ASP A 103 -23.01 -5.99 -18.18
CA ASP A 103 -23.68 -7.29 -18.19
C ASP A 103 -22.92 -8.30 -19.09
N ALA A 104 -21.62 -8.08 -19.32
CA ALA A 104 -20.80 -8.99 -20.11
C ALA A 104 -20.79 -10.40 -19.50
N PRO A 105 -20.64 -11.45 -20.32
CA PRO A 105 -20.57 -12.83 -19.84
C PRO A 105 -19.36 -13.05 -18.94
N ASP A 106 -19.46 -14.05 -18.07
CA ASP A 106 -18.38 -14.40 -17.15
C ASP A 106 -17.16 -14.94 -17.92
N ILE A 107 -15.99 -14.45 -17.53
CA ILE A 107 -14.71 -15.00 -17.93
C ILE A 107 -14.64 -16.44 -17.38
N PRO A 108 -14.18 -17.41 -18.19
CA PRO A 108 -14.00 -18.78 -17.75
C PRO A 108 -13.28 -18.88 -16.39
N SER A 109 -13.82 -19.69 -15.50
CA SER A 109 -13.34 -19.79 -14.11
C SER A 109 -11.90 -20.27 -14.02
N ASP A 110 -11.42 -21.07 -14.97
CA ASP A 110 -10.01 -21.49 -15.04
C ASP A 110 -9.06 -20.30 -15.24
N ILE A 111 -9.48 -19.27 -15.99
CA ILE A 111 -8.71 -18.05 -16.21
C ILE A 111 -8.74 -17.16 -14.97
N ILE A 112 -9.92 -16.96 -14.37
CA ILE A 112 -10.09 -16.20 -13.13
C ILE A 112 -9.25 -16.80 -12.00
N ASN A 113 -9.26 -18.13 -11.86
CA ASN A 113 -8.48 -18.84 -10.85
C ASN A 113 -6.97 -18.69 -11.08
N LYS A 114 -6.50 -18.70 -12.33
CA LYS A 114 -5.09 -18.43 -12.64
C LYS A 114 -4.69 -17.01 -12.23
N ILE A 115 -5.53 -16.02 -12.52
CA ILE A 115 -5.29 -14.62 -12.12
C ILE A 115 -5.19 -14.50 -10.60
N ALA A 116 -6.15 -15.08 -9.88
CA ALA A 116 -6.16 -15.08 -8.41
C ALA A 116 -4.93 -15.78 -7.81
N ASN A 117 -4.54 -16.94 -8.35
CA ASN A 117 -3.36 -17.67 -7.90
C ASN A 117 -2.06 -16.91 -8.12
N ILE A 118 -1.93 -16.22 -9.26
CA ILE A 118 -0.77 -15.35 -9.53
C ILE A 118 -0.76 -14.20 -8.53
N ALA A 119 -1.90 -13.52 -8.31
CA ALA A 119 -1.99 -12.41 -7.36
C ALA A 119 -1.63 -12.83 -5.93
N LYS A 120 -2.01 -14.04 -5.51
CA LYS A 120 -1.66 -14.60 -4.21
C LYS A 120 -0.15 -14.70 -3.98
N LEU A 121 0.62 -15.04 -5.02
CA LEU A 121 2.09 -15.12 -4.93
C LEU A 121 2.73 -13.77 -4.60
N PHE A 122 2.06 -12.67 -4.95
CA PHE A 122 2.55 -11.32 -4.71
C PHE A 122 1.90 -10.65 -3.50
N ALA A 123 0.94 -11.29 -2.83
CA ALA A 123 0.14 -10.66 -1.76
C ALA A 123 0.97 -10.19 -0.56
N GLU A 124 2.04 -10.91 -0.20
CA GLU A 124 2.89 -10.59 0.96
C GLU A 124 3.94 -9.50 0.66
N GLU A 125 4.25 -9.28 -0.62
CA GLU A 125 5.31 -8.38 -1.08
C GLU A 125 4.75 -7.06 -1.64
N ALA A 126 3.43 -6.98 -1.81
CA ALA A 126 2.76 -5.94 -2.56
C ALA A 126 2.13 -4.85 -1.68
N ASN A 127 2.69 -3.64 -1.74
CA ASN A 127 1.85 -2.42 -1.69
C ASN A 127 1.34 -2.14 -3.10
N MET A 128 0.52 -3.03 -3.66
CA MET A 128 -0.10 -2.83 -4.96
C MET A 128 -1.39 -2.06 -4.79
N ASP A 129 -1.57 -0.99 -5.56
CA ASP A 129 -2.86 -0.33 -5.70
C ASP A 129 -3.73 -1.20 -6.61
N ILE A 130 -4.58 -2.01 -5.99
CA ILE A 130 -5.43 -2.97 -6.70
C ILE A 130 -6.66 -2.21 -7.19
N PRO A 131 -6.97 -2.27 -8.49
CA PRO A 131 -8.15 -1.60 -9.02
C PRO A 131 -9.41 -2.05 -8.28
N LYS A 132 -10.27 -1.09 -7.93
CA LYS A 132 -11.56 -1.39 -7.30
C LYS A 132 -12.59 -1.73 -8.37
N PRO A 133 -13.26 -2.90 -8.28
CA PRO A 133 -14.38 -3.18 -9.15
C PRO A 133 -15.54 -2.21 -8.84
N VAL A 134 -16.30 -1.84 -9.87
CA VAL A 134 -17.51 -1.03 -9.70
C VAL A 134 -18.66 -1.94 -9.28
N ALA A 135 -19.44 -1.51 -8.30
CA ALA A 135 -20.64 -2.20 -7.86
C ALA A 135 -21.62 -2.42 -9.03
N ASN A 136 -22.25 -3.60 -9.09
CA ASN A 136 -23.20 -3.96 -10.14
C ASN A 136 -22.63 -3.88 -11.57
N CYS A 137 -21.33 -4.14 -11.73
CA CYS A 137 -20.67 -4.24 -13.04
C CYS A 137 -19.93 -5.58 -13.20
N ASN A 138 -20.08 -6.17 -14.37
CA ASN A 138 -19.44 -7.42 -14.80
C ASN A 138 -18.56 -7.23 -16.05
N CYS A 139 -18.11 -6.01 -16.36
CA CYS A 139 -17.18 -5.81 -17.46
C CYS A 139 -15.85 -6.55 -17.19
N MET A 140 -15.06 -6.80 -18.23
CA MET A 140 -13.81 -7.57 -18.13
C MET A 140 -12.85 -6.98 -17.08
N HIS A 141 -12.74 -5.65 -17.02
CA HIS A 141 -11.99 -4.96 -15.96
C HIS A 141 -12.51 -5.33 -14.57
N CYS A 142 -13.81 -5.22 -14.31
CA CYS A 142 -14.38 -5.50 -12.99
C CYS A 142 -14.24 -6.99 -12.60
N GLN A 143 -14.35 -7.92 -13.56
CA GLN A 143 -14.14 -9.35 -13.31
C GLN A 143 -12.69 -9.67 -12.94
N ILE A 144 -11.72 -9.08 -13.63
CA ILE A 144 -10.28 -9.26 -13.33
C ILE A 144 -9.93 -8.60 -11.99
N SER A 145 -10.43 -7.39 -11.73
CA SER A 145 -10.21 -6.66 -10.48
C SER A 145 -10.74 -7.43 -9.27
N LYS A 146 -11.92 -8.06 -9.38
CA LYS A 146 -12.44 -8.98 -8.34
C LYS A 146 -11.50 -10.17 -8.13
N ALA A 147 -11.02 -10.80 -9.20
CA ALA A 147 -10.12 -11.95 -9.11
C ALA A 147 -8.79 -11.60 -8.43
N LEU A 148 -8.22 -10.43 -8.74
CA LEU A 148 -7.01 -9.91 -8.11
C LEU A 148 -7.21 -9.67 -6.61
N GLN A 149 -8.31 -9.01 -6.23
CA GLN A 149 -8.64 -8.76 -4.83
C GLN A 149 -8.79 -10.06 -4.03
N ILE A 150 -9.54 -11.03 -4.57
CA ILE A 150 -9.70 -12.36 -3.96
C ILE A 150 -8.35 -13.05 -3.78
N GLY A 151 -7.50 -13.03 -4.81
CA GLY A 151 -6.16 -13.60 -4.77
C GLY A 151 -5.26 -12.98 -3.70
N MET A 152 -5.43 -11.68 -3.43
CA MET A 152 -4.69 -10.95 -2.41
C MET A 152 -5.33 -11.02 -1.00
N GLY A 153 -6.37 -11.83 -0.84
CA GLY A 153 -7.07 -11.99 0.44
C GLY A 153 -8.00 -10.82 0.80
N ILE A 154 -8.24 -9.91 -0.13
CA ILE A 154 -9.25 -8.85 0.01
C ILE A 154 -10.59 -9.47 -0.37
N ASN A 155 -11.46 -9.65 0.62
CA ASN A 155 -12.82 -10.10 0.34
C ASN A 155 -13.67 -8.90 -0.12
N PRO A 156 -14.12 -8.85 -1.39
CA PRO A 156 -14.91 -7.73 -1.89
C PRO A 156 -16.25 -7.57 -1.17
N GLU A 157 -16.77 -8.61 -0.50
CA GLU A 157 -17.98 -8.51 0.33
C GLU A 157 -17.74 -7.76 1.65
N ASN A 158 -16.48 -7.61 2.08
CA ASN A 158 -16.09 -6.86 3.29
C ASN A 158 -15.62 -5.42 3.00
N LEU A 159 -15.56 -5.00 1.73
CA LEU A 159 -15.07 -3.66 1.36
C LEU A 159 -16.14 -2.57 1.55
N ASP A 160 -17.41 -2.94 1.58
CA ASP A 160 -18.54 -2.04 1.82
C ASP A 160 -18.98 -1.99 3.29
N ALA A 161 -18.28 -2.70 4.18
CA ALA A 161 -18.49 -2.57 5.62
C ALA A 161 -17.86 -1.26 6.10
N GLU A 162 -18.66 -0.20 6.21
CA GLU A 162 -18.30 0.96 7.04
C GLU A 162 -17.98 0.46 8.44
N VAL A 163 -16.71 0.55 8.83
CA VAL A 163 -16.28 0.27 10.21
C VAL A 163 -16.85 1.40 11.07
N ASP A 164 -17.92 1.12 11.84
CA ASP A 164 -18.49 2.08 12.78
C ASP A 164 -17.42 2.40 13.84
N GLU A 165 -17.32 3.64 14.33
CA GLU A 165 -16.37 4.01 15.39
C GLU A 165 -16.53 3.17 16.66
N LYS A 166 -17.69 2.52 16.82
CA LYS A 166 -17.95 1.54 17.88
C LYS A 166 -17.16 0.24 17.71
N ASP A 167 -16.89 -0.17 16.47
CA ASP A 167 -16.09 -1.35 16.14
C ASP A 167 -14.58 -1.08 16.31
N LEU A 168 -14.19 0.20 16.39
CA LEU A 168 -12.83 0.66 16.70
C LEU A 168 -12.57 0.82 18.22
N LYS A 169 -13.56 0.52 19.06
CA LYS A 169 -13.35 0.46 20.51
C LYS A 169 -13.12 -0.99 20.90
N PHE A 170 -11.93 -1.27 21.44
CA PHE A 170 -11.73 -2.51 22.20
C PHE A 170 -12.77 -2.51 23.31
N ARG A 171 -13.76 -3.40 23.20
CA ARG A 171 -14.74 -3.58 24.25
C ARG A 171 -13.98 -4.06 25.48
N ASP A 172 -14.09 -3.30 26.57
CA ASP A 172 -13.49 -3.67 27.84
C ASP A 172 -14.08 -5.00 28.35
N TRP A 173 -13.36 -5.67 29.24
CA TRP A 173 -13.77 -6.96 29.78
C TRP A 173 -15.16 -6.91 30.41
N ASP A 174 -16.00 -7.93 30.16
CA ASP A 174 -17.29 -8.04 30.82
C ASP A 174 -17.05 -8.53 32.27
N ILE A 175 -17.56 -7.78 33.27
CA ILE A 175 -17.30 -8.03 34.70
C ILE A 175 -18.59 -8.44 35.41
N ILE A 176 -18.56 -9.57 36.12
CA ILE A 176 -19.67 -10.12 36.90
C ILE A 176 -19.20 -10.29 38.34
N GLU A 177 -19.90 -9.69 39.31
CA GLU A 177 -19.65 -9.93 40.74
C GLU A 177 -20.27 -11.27 41.16
N GLU A 178 -19.43 -12.23 41.58
CA GLU A 178 -19.86 -13.59 41.97
C GLU A 178 -19.88 -13.80 43.49
N GLY A 179 -19.44 -12.80 44.28
CA GLY A 179 -19.48 -12.84 45.74
C GLY A 179 -18.62 -11.77 46.39
N ALA A 180 -18.49 -11.83 47.72
CA ALA A 180 -17.75 -10.83 48.49
C ALA A 180 -16.29 -10.70 48.03
N HIS A 181 -15.99 -9.60 47.33
CA HIS A 181 -14.70 -9.28 46.73
C HIS A 181 -14.24 -10.24 45.61
N LEU A 182 -15.15 -11.04 45.04
CA LEU A 182 -14.85 -11.97 43.95
C LEU A 182 -15.58 -11.55 42.67
N TYR A 183 -14.80 -11.37 41.62
CA TYR A 183 -15.28 -10.90 40.32
C TYR A 183 -14.84 -11.87 39.23
N ARG A 184 -15.71 -12.10 38.26
CA ARG A 184 -15.41 -12.84 37.05
C ARG A 184 -15.29 -11.86 35.89
N VAL A 185 -14.19 -11.97 35.17
CA VAL A 185 -13.80 -11.10 34.07
C VAL A 185 -13.76 -11.95 32.80
N ILE A 186 -14.58 -11.60 31.80
CA ILE A 186 -14.81 -12.42 30.60
C ILE A 186 -14.38 -11.63 29.37
N ASN A 187 -13.65 -12.27 28.46
CA ASN A 187 -13.29 -11.66 27.18
C ASN A 187 -14.57 -11.55 26.32
N PRO A 188 -14.98 -10.34 25.89
CA PRO A 188 -16.17 -10.17 25.06
C PRO A 188 -16.05 -10.81 23.67
N LEU A 189 -14.84 -11.16 23.24
CA LEU A 189 -14.57 -11.83 21.95
C LEU A 189 -14.44 -13.35 22.08
N ASP A 190 -14.23 -13.87 23.28
CA ASP A 190 -14.15 -15.30 23.57
C ASP A 190 -14.70 -15.62 24.96
N GLU A 191 -15.95 -16.06 25.04
CA GLU A 191 -16.61 -16.43 26.30
C GLU A 191 -15.89 -17.56 27.07
N LYS A 192 -15.00 -18.32 26.41
CA LYS A 192 -14.20 -19.34 27.08
C LYS A 192 -13.03 -18.74 27.84
N GLU A 193 -12.54 -17.58 27.42
CA GLU A 193 -11.47 -16.86 28.10
C GLU A 193 -12.05 -16.02 29.25
N HIS A 194 -11.95 -16.57 30.46
CA HIS A 194 -12.38 -15.88 31.67
C HIS A 194 -11.40 -16.07 32.82
N TYR A 195 -11.38 -15.07 33.70
CA TYR A 195 -10.51 -15.03 34.86
C TYR A 195 -11.31 -14.63 36.10
N SER A 196 -10.88 -15.11 37.26
CA SER A 196 -11.43 -14.69 38.55
C SER A 196 -10.46 -13.75 39.24
N VAL A 197 -10.97 -12.60 39.68
CA VAL A 197 -10.24 -11.56 40.38
C VAL A 197 -10.77 -11.46 41.81
N PHE A 198 -9.87 -11.51 42.77
CA PHE A 198 -10.17 -11.36 44.19
C PHE A 198 -9.56 -10.06 44.72
N LEU A 199 -10.38 -9.14 45.22
CA LEU A 199 -9.99 -7.80 45.67
C LEU A 199 -9.82 -7.67 47.20
N LYS A 200 -9.33 -8.71 47.87
CA LYS A 200 -8.98 -8.67 49.30
C LYS A 200 -7.59 -9.24 49.51
N ASP A 201 -6.87 -8.77 50.54
CA ASP A 201 -5.48 -9.16 50.80
C ASP A 201 -5.32 -10.69 50.95
N PRO A 202 -4.52 -11.36 50.08
CA PRO A 202 -3.77 -10.80 48.96
C PRO A 202 -4.60 -10.65 47.67
N ILE A 203 -4.54 -9.46 47.04
CA ILE A 203 -5.18 -9.23 45.75
C ILE A 203 -4.63 -10.23 44.73
N GLY A 204 -5.53 -10.95 44.07
CA GLY A 204 -5.17 -12.07 43.20
C GLY A 204 -6.01 -12.13 41.94
N CYS A 205 -5.42 -12.71 40.89
CA CYS A 205 -6.11 -13.04 39.66
C CYS A 205 -5.68 -14.45 39.21
N THR A 206 -6.61 -15.24 38.69
CA THR A 206 -6.34 -16.60 38.21
C THR A 206 -5.42 -16.63 36.98
N CYS A 207 -5.16 -15.50 36.33
CA CYS A 207 -4.16 -15.39 35.27
C CYS A 207 -2.69 -15.46 35.78
N GLY A 208 -2.48 -15.48 37.10
CA GLY A 208 -1.17 -15.66 37.75
C GLY A 208 -0.24 -14.45 37.74
N LYS A 209 -0.65 -13.32 37.15
CA LYS A 209 0.15 -12.08 37.08
C LYS A 209 -0.33 -11.04 38.09
N LYS A 210 0.60 -10.43 38.82
CA LYS A 210 0.34 -9.24 39.63
C LYS A 210 0.06 -8.05 38.69
N ASN A 211 -0.89 -7.19 39.03
CA ASN A 211 -1.27 -5.99 38.25
C ASN A 211 -1.66 -6.27 36.79
N CYS A 212 -2.31 -7.40 36.53
CA CYS A 212 -2.85 -7.72 35.21
C CYS A 212 -4.00 -6.80 34.81
N ASP A 213 -4.33 -6.77 33.52
CA ASP A 213 -5.41 -5.95 33.00
C ASP A 213 -6.78 -6.39 33.54
N HIS A 214 -6.95 -7.65 33.93
CA HIS A 214 -8.18 -8.12 34.62
C HIS A 214 -8.37 -7.42 35.98
N ILE A 215 -7.30 -7.28 36.78
CA ILE A 215 -7.40 -6.57 38.07
C ILE A 215 -7.71 -5.09 37.82
N LYS A 216 -7.06 -4.46 36.83
CA LYS A 216 -7.34 -3.07 36.47
C LYS A 216 -8.79 -2.89 35.98
N ALA A 217 -9.31 -3.83 35.20
CA ALA A 217 -10.67 -3.81 34.70
C ALA A 217 -11.67 -3.80 35.86
N VAL A 218 -11.51 -4.67 36.86
CA VAL A 218 -12.37 -4.69 38.06
C VAL A 218 -12.19 -3.44 38.93
N LEU A 219 -10.99 -2.85 38.98
CA LEU A 219 -10.78 -1.60 39.73
C LEU A 219 -11.36 -0.36 39.04
N ASN A 220 -11.59 -0.43 37.72
CA ASN A 220 -12.11 0.67 36.90
C ASN A 220 -13.61 0.54 36.58
N SER A 221 -14.25 -0.57 36.98
CA SER A 221 -15.67 -0.87 36.73
C SER A 221 -16.62 -0.27 37.76
#